data_AF-M6W6C8-F1
#
_entry.id   AF-M6W6C8-F1
#
_cell.length_a   1.000
_cell.length_b   1.000
_cell.length_c   1.000
_cell.angle_alpha   90.00
_cell.angle_beta   90.00
_cell.angle_gamma   90.00
#
_symmetry.space_group_name_H-M   'P 1'
#
loop_
_entity.id
_entity.type
_entity.pdbx_description
1 polymer ?
#
loop_
_entity_poly.entity_id
_entity_poly.type
_entity_poly.pdbx_seq_one_letter_code
_entity_poly.pdbx_strand_id
1 'polypeptide(L)'
;MANGIHFIVRSNTRWLKEAKIAGEYKEYDKVKNILITNNMQKKKEWLKEYANTKGNLFSLRFVGSRYKDGQVGIFVTDLPDSEFSREDIVSLYGKRWNIETHFRFEKYSLELENVASKTSIRFLQEYYAKILTFNLASLLIQEAQEEYDQSIQNKK
;
A
#
# COMPACT_ATOMS: atom_id res chain seq x y z
N MET A 1 17.64 -8.06 3.95
CA MET A 1 16.39 -7.34 4.30
C MET A 1 16.82 -5.89 4.50
N ALA A 2 16.16 -4.93 3.85
CA ALA A 2 16.47 -3.52 4.05
C ALA A 2 16.23 -3.18 5.53
N ASN A 3 17.14 -2.44 6.14
CA ASN A 3 17.13 -2.08 7.56
C ASN A 3 15.73 -1.67 8.07
N GLY A 4 15.01 -2.58 8.74
CA GLY A 4 13.71 -2.34 9.36
C GLY A 4 12.54 -2.00 8.42
N ILE A 5 12.71 -2.10 7.09
CA ILE A 5 11.64 -1.80 6.13
C ILE A 5 10.98 -3.10 5.69
N HIS A 6 9.73 -3.28 6.11
CA HIS A 6 8.84 -4.33 5.66
C HIS A 6 8.02 -3.90 4.45
N PHE A 7 7.49 -4.86 3.70
CA PHE A 7 6.69 -4.55 2.52
C PHE A 7 5.44 -5.42 2.39
N ILE A 8 4.43 -4.88 1.72
CA ILE A 8 3.29 -5.65 1.22
C ILE A 8 3.04 -5.22 -0.23
N VAL A 9 3.05 -6.19 -1.14
CA VAL A 9 2.82 -5.95 -2.57
C VAL A 9 1.68 -6.82 -3.06
N ARG A 10 0.71 -6.24 -3.77
CA ARG A 10 -0.31 -7.01 -4.47
C ARG A 10 0.29 -7.59 -5.75
N SER A 11 0.18 -8.90 -5.90
CA SER A 11 0.66 -9.63 -7.06
C SER A 11 -0.50 -10.08 -7.94
N ASN A 12 -0.20 -10.35 -9.21
CA ASN A 12 -1.10 -11.05 -10.11
C ASN A 12 -0.73 -12.54 -10.18
N THR A 13 -1.59 -13.35 -10.80
CA THR A 13 -1.35 -14.80 -10.96
C THR A 13 -0.27 -15.14 -11.99
N ARG A 14 0.24 -14.17 -12.76
CA ARG A 14 1.19 -14.42 -13.86
C ARG A 14 2.64 -14.38 -13.40
N TRP A 15 2.94 -13.59 -12.38
CA TRP A 15 4.32 -13.22 -12.07
C TRP A 15 5.10 -14.32 -11.33
N LEU A 16 4.44 -15.08 -10.45
CA LEU A 16 5.05 -16.14 -9.65
C LEU A 16 4.16 -17.39 -9.63
N LYS A 17 4.78 -18.57 -9.71
CA LYS A 17 4.05 -19.85 -9.59
C LYS A 17 3.28 -19.93 -8.28
N GLU A 18 3.89 -19.53 -7.17
CA GLU A 18 3.26 -19.50 -5.85
C GLU A 18 2.11 -18.48 -5.77
N ALA A 19 2.21 -17.35 -6.48
CA ALA A 19 1.09 -16.40 -6.58
C ALA A 19 -0.09 -16.98 -7.37
N LYS A 20 0.18 -17.76 -8.43
CA LYS A 20 -0.86 -18.50 -9.15
C LYS A 20 -1.59 -19.48 -8.22
N ILE A 21 -0.82 -20.28 -7.47
CA ILE A 21 -1.35 -21.24 -6.51
C ILE A 21 -2.21 -20.51 -5.48
N ALA A 22 -1.71 -19.41 -4.88
CA ALA A 22 -2.46 -18.61 -3.91
C ALA A 22 -3.80 -18.08 -4.47
N GLY A 23 -3.88 -17.84 -5.79
CA GLY A 23 -5.09 -17.38 -6.47
C GLY A 23 -6.18 -18.44 -6.66
N GLU A 24 -5.82 -19.72 -6.60
CA GLU A 24 -6.75 -20.84 -6.83
C GLU A 24 -7.55 -21.19 -5.57
N TYR A 25 -6.99 -20.94 -4.38
CA TYR A 25 -7.65 -21.22 -3.09
C TYR A 25 -8.54 -20.06 -2.61
N LYS A 26 -9.52 -20.37 -1.76
CA LYS A 26 -10.36 -19.36 -1.09
C LYS A 26 -9.57 -18.58 -0.04
N GLU A 27 -8.73 -19.29 0.71
CA GLU A 27 -7.82 -18.75 1.71
C GLU A 27 -6.47 -19.42 1.50
N TYR A 28 -5.42 -18.61 1.48
CA TYR A 28 -4.05 -19.09 1.32
C TYR A 28 -3.13 -18.24 2.18
N ASP A 29 -2.27 -18.87 2.96
CA ASP A 29 -1.24 -18.18 3.73
C ASP A 29 -0.05 -19.12 3.92
N LYS A 30 1.03 -18.89 3.17
CA LYS A 30 2.23 -19.74 3.24
C LYS A 30 3.49 -18.94 3.02
N VAL A 31 4.50 -19.24 3.83
CA VAL A 31 5.88 -18.80 3.61
C VAL A 31 6.57 -19.76 2.64
N LYS A 32 7.25 -19.21 1.63
CA LYS A 32 7.92 -19.95 0.56
C LYS A 32 9.29 -19.37 0.29
N ASN A 33 10.26 -20.27 0.11
CA ASN A 33 11.62 -19.92 -0.26
C ASN A 33 11.76 -19.89 -1.77
N ILE A 34 12.14 -18.74 -2.34
CA ILE A 34 12.42 -18.55 -3.75
C ILE A 34 13.93 -18.61 -3.98
N LEU A 35 14.35 -19.48 -4.90
CA LEU A 35 15.75 -19.63 -5.27
C LEU A 35 16.23 -18.51 -6.20
N ILE A 36 17.33 -17.87 -5.81
CA ILE A 36 18.09 -16.91 -6.61
C ILE A 36 18.96 -17.69 -7.60
N THR A 37 18.43 -17.93 -8.79
CA THR A 37 19.15 -18.66 -9.84
C THR A 37 20.37 -17.88 -10.37
N ASN A 38 21.38 -18.60 -10.87
CA ASN A 38 22.58 -18.01 -11.47
C ASN A 38 22.26 -17.05 -12.62
N ASN A 39 21.19 -17.31 -13.39
CA ASN A 39 20.75 -16.40 -14.45
C ASN A 39 20.21 -15.06 -13.93
N MET A 40 19.56 -15.06 -12.75
CA MET A 40 19.11 -13.82 -12.11
C MET A 40 20.29 -13.01 -11.58
N GLN A 41 21.26 -13.68 -10.95
CA GLN A 41 22.49 -13.07 -10.46
C GLN A 41 23.29 -12.40 -11.59
N LYS A 42 23.40 -13.04 -12.76
CA LYS A 42 24.04 -12.42 -13.94
C LYS A 42 23.36 -11.14 -14.42
N LYS A 43 22.03 -11.02 -14.25
CA LYS A 43 21.26 -9.85 -14.70
C LYS A 43 21.31 -8.68 -13.71
N LYS A 44 21.56 -8.94 -12.43
CA LYS A 44 21.49 -7.93 -11.37
C LYS A 44 22.63 -8.16 -10.37
N GLU A 45 23.56 -7.21 -10.31
CA GLU A 45 24.75 -7.32 -9.46
C GLU A 45 24.42 -7.47 -7.97
N TRP A 46 23.42 -6.71 -7.48
CA TRP A 46 22.98 -6.78 -6.08
C TRP A 46 22.46 -8.17 -5.68
N LEU A 47 21.96 -8.98 -6.63
CA LEU A 47 21.54 -10.36 -6.34
C LEU A 47 22.72 -11.29 -6.10
N LYS A 48 23.87 -11.05 -6.74
CA LYS A 48 25.11 -11.79 -6.46
C LYS A 48 25.61 -11.45 -5.05
N GLU A 49 25.64 -10.16 -4.73
CA GLU A 49 26.05 -9.69 -3.40
C GLU A 49 25.14 -10.26 -2.30
N TYR A 50 23.83 -10.20 -2.51
CA TYR A 50 22.86 -10.82 -1.59
C TYR A 50 23.08 -12.32 -1.46
N ALA A 51 23.23 -13.05 -2.57
CA ALA A 51 23.43 -14.49 -2.56
C ALA A 51 24.71 -14.89 -1.80
N ASN A 52 25.77 -14.09 -1.91
CA ASN A 52 27.03 -14.30 -1.21
C ASN A 52 26.95 -14.00 0.29
N THR A 53 26.10 -13.05 0.71
CA THR A 53 26.02 -12.58 2.11
C THR A 53 24.94 -13.29 2.94
N LYS A 54 23.78 -13.55 2.33
CA LYS A 54 22.58 -14.08 3.01
C LYS A 54 22.16 -15.45 2.50
N GLY A 55 22.83 -15.98 1.48
CA GLY A 55 22.47 -17.21 0.80
C GLY A 55 21.54 -16.98 -0.40
N ASN A 56 21.34 -18.03 -1.18
CA ASN A 56 20.64 -17.98 -2.45
C ASN A 56 19.11 -18.17 -2.34
N LEU A 57 18.51 -18.06 -1.15
CA LEU A 57 17.07 -18.25 -0.94
C LEU A 57 16.44 -16.97 -0.36
N PHE A 58 15.32 -16.53 -0.95
CA PHE A 58 14.46 -15.50 -0.40
C PHE A 58 13.23 -16.12 0.25
N SER A 59 13.05 -15.93 1.54
CA SER A 59 11.80 -16.29 2.21
C SER A 59 10.76 -15.19 1.97
N LEU A 60 9.63 -15.54 1.36
CA LEU A 60 8.51 -14.65 1.10
C LEU A 60 7.20 -15.30 1.56
N ARG A 61 6.33 -14.52 2.20
CA ARG A 61 4.99 -14.93 2.56
C ARG A 61 4.01 -14.56 1.46
N PHE A 62 3.17 -15.52 1.11
CA PHE A 62 2.12 -15.39 0.11
C PHE A 62 0.76 -15.51 0.78
N VAL A 63 -0.05 -14.47 0.65
CA VAL A 63 -1.38 -14.37 1.24
C VAL A 63 -2.43 -14.24 0.13
N GLY A 64 -3.41 -15.13 0.11
CA GLY A 64 -4.57 -15.12 -0.78
C GLY A 64 -5.85 -14.81 0.00
N SER A 65 -6.65 -13.89 -0.52
CA SER A 65 -7.96 -13.55 0.02
C SER A 65 -8.97 -13.34 -1.11
N ARG A 66 -10.16 -13.93 -0.97
CA ARG A 66 -11.26 -13.77 -1.93
C ARG A 66 -12.26 -12.73 -1.42
N TYR A 67 -12.52 -11.73 -2.24
CA TYR A 67 -13.49 -10.67 -1.97
C TYR A 67 -14.93 -11.14 -2.27
N LYS A 68 -15.92 -10.42 -1.75
CA LYS A 68 -17.35 -10.74 -1.91
C LYS A 68 -17.82 -10.75 -3.37
N ASP A 69 -17.16 -9.99 -4.23
CA ASP A 69 -17.42 -9.91 -5.67
C ASP A 69 -16.75 -11.05 -6.48
N GLY A 70 -16.09 -11.99 -5.79
CA GLY A 70 -15.39 -13.12 -6.40
C GLY A 70 -13.96 -12.81 -6.86
N GLN A 71 -13.51 -11.55 -6.80
CA GLN A 71 -12.13 -11.19 -7.10
C GLN A 71 -11.18 -11.80 -6.08
N VAL A 72 -9.96 -12.12 -6.51
CA VAL A 72 -8.91 -12.66 -5.63
C VAL A 72 -7.81 -11.62 -5.47
N GLY A 73 -7.54 -11.26 -4.21
CA GLY A 73 -6.37 -10.48 -3.80
C GLY A 73 -5.24 -11.43 -3.45
N ILE A 74 -4.11 -11.32 -4.14
CA ILE A 74 -2.87 -12.04 -3.83
C ILE A 74 -1.85 -11.01 -3.34
N PHE A 75 -1.28 -11.25 -2.16
CA PHE A 75 -0.32 -10.38 -1.52
C PHE A 75 0.98 -11.13 -1.26
N VAL A 76 2.10 -10.43 -1.44
CA VAL A 76 3.44 -10.91 -1.16
C VAL A 76 4.07 -9.97 -0.15
N THR A 77 4.57 -10.51 0.95
CA THR A 77 5.09 -9.73 2.07
C THR A 77 6.24 -10.45 2.78
N ASP A 78 7.05 -9.69 3.51
CA ASP A 78 8.03 -10.19 4.47
C ASP A 78 7.56 -10.07 5.93
N LEU A 79 6.29 -9.67 6.16
CA LEU A 79 5.71 -9.57 7.49
C LEU A 79 5.48 -10.95 8.11
N PRO A 80 5.91 -11.16 9.37
CA PRO A 80 5.81 -12.46 10.03
C PRO A 80 4.35 -12.84 10.32
N ASP A 81 4.05 -14.13 10.18
CA ASP A 81 2.76 -14.74 10.50
C ASP A 81 2.46 -14.79 11.99
N SER A 82 3.50 -14.76 12.83
CA SER A 82 3.37 -14.69 14.29
C SER A 82 2.78 -13.38 14.80
N GLU A 83 2.89 -12.29 14.03
CA GLU A 83 2.45 -10.96 14.43
C GLU A 83 1.28 -10.45 13.58
N PHE A 84 1.30 -10.74 12.27
CA PHE A 84 0.29 -10.27 11.33
C PHE A 84 -0.53 -11.42 10.79
N SER A 85 -1.83 -11.39 11.07
CA SER A 85 -2.78 -12.33 10.48
C SER A 85 -2.98 -12.06 8.99
N ARG A 86 -3.60 -13.00 8.30
CA ARG A 86 -4.00 -12.86 6.90
C ARG A 86 -4.89 -11.63 6.68
N GLU A 87 -5.83 -11.42 7.60
CA GLU A 87 -6.77 -10.30 7.60
C GLU A 87 -6.03 -8.96 7.79
N ASP A 88 -5.00 -8.94 8.65
CA ASP A 88 -4.15 -7.76 8.84
C ASP A 88 -3.41 -7.38 7.56
N ILE A 89 -2.86 -8.36 6.83
CA ILE A 89 -2.20 -8.08 5.54
C ILE A 89 -3.16 -7.41 4.55
N VAL A 90 -4.40 -7.91 4.46
CA VAL A 90 -5.42 -7.35 3.58
C VAL A 90 -5.81 -5.93 4.03
N SER A 91 -6.01 -5.73 5.34
CA SER A 91 -6.37 -4.44 5.93
C SER A 91 -5.27 -3.39 5.76
N LEU A 92 -4.03 -3.75 6.07
CA LEU A 92 -2.85 -2.89 5.91
C LEU A 92 -2.64 -2.50 4.45
N TYR A 93 -2.75 -3.45 3.52
CA TYR A 93 -2.69 -3.13 2.09
C TYR A 93 -3.86 -2.22 1.67
N GLY A 94 -5.04 -2.42 2.25
CA GLY A 94 -6.22 -1.59 2.05
C GLY A 94 -5.98 -0.10 2.35
N LYS A 95 -5.19 0.21 3.39
CA LYS A 95 -4.83 1.60 3.73
C LYS A 95 -4.14 2.36 2.60
N ARG A 96 -3.47 1.66 1.67
CA ARG A 96 -2.88 2.26 0.47
C ARG A 96 -3.92 2.97 -0.40
N TRP A 97 -5.15 2.45 -0.47
CA TRP A 97 -6.21 3.01 -1.32
C TRP A 97 -6.59 4.44 -0.92
N ASN A 98 -6.43 4.79 0.36
CA ASN A 98 -6.68 6.15 0.85
C ASN A 98 -5.75 7.17 0.17
N ILE A 99 -4.50 6.80 -0.14
CA ILE A 99 -3.55 7.66 -0.84
C ILE A 99 -4.06 7.96 -2.26
N GLU A 100 -4.50 6.93 -2.99
CA GLU A 100 -4.99 7.07 -4.37
C GLU A 100 -6.31 7.88 -4.42
N THR A 101 -7.17 7.67 -3.43
CA THR A 101 -8.41 8.45 -3.28
C THR A 101 -8.09 9.91 -2.92
N HIS A 102 -7.08 10.15 -2.09
CA HIS A 102 -6.64 11.50 -1.76
C HIS A 102 -6.06 12.23 -2.98
N PHE A 103 -5.21 11.59 -3.79
CA PHE A 103 -4.74 12.19 -5.04
C PHE A 103 -5.88 12.49 -6.01
N ARG A 104 -6.91 11.65 -6.07
CA ARG A 104 -8.12 11.95 -6.85
C ARG A 104 -8.82 13.20 -6.31
N PHE A 105 -8.99 13.29 -4.99
CA PHE A 105 -9.59 14.47 -4.35
C PHE A 105 -8.77 15.74 -4.62
N GLU A 106 -7.45 15.70 -4.50
CA GLU A 106 -6.56 16.81 -4.81
C GLU A 106 -6.73 17.29 -6.27
N LYS A 107 -6.75 16.36 -7.22
CA LYS A 107 -6.89 16.70 -8.64
C LYS A 107 -8.25 17.28 -9.00
N TYR A 108 -9.32 16.68 -8.50
CA TYR A 108 -10.68 17.02 -8.93
C TYR A 108 -11.41 17.98 -8.00
N SER A 109 -11.27 17.83 -6.68
CA SER A 109 -12.02 18.63 -5.69
C SER A 109 -11.24 19.87 -5.26
N LEU A 110 -9.92 19.78 -5.10
CA LEU A 110 -9.06 20.96 -4.88
C LEU A 110 -8.61 21.61 -6.20
N GLU A 111 -8.93 20.97 -7.33
CA GLU A 111 -8.55 21.41 -8.67
C GLU A 111 -7.05 21.76 -8.75
N LEU A 112 -6.15 20.96 -8.17
CA LEU A 112 -4.72 21.26 -8.16
C LEU A 112 -4.10 21.33 -9.57
N GLU A 113 -4.77 20.75 -10.57
CA GLU A 113 -4.37 20.83 -11.97
C GLU A 113 -4.87 22.12 -12.66
N ASN A 114 -5.82 22.86 -12.04
CA ASN A 114 -6.32 24.14 -12.50
C ASN A 114 -5.55 25.29 -11.83
N VAL A 115 -4.44 25.68 -12.45
CA VAL A 115 -3.51 26.70 -11.95
C VAL A 115 -3.40 27.86 -12.92
N ALA A 116 -3.39 29.09 -12.39
CA ALA A 116 -3.25 30.30 -13.20
C ALA A 116 -1.78 30.62 -13.51
N SER A 117 -0.88 30.11 -12.68
CA SER A 117 0.56 30.35 -12.73
C SER A 117 1.23 29.83 -13.99
N LYS A 118 2.11 30.66 -14.57
CA LYS A 118 2.97 30.33 -15.73
C LYS A 118 4.42 30.01 -15.34
N THR A 119 4.77 30.12 -14.06
CA THR A 119 6.12 29.83 -13.56
C THR A 119 6.07 28.79 -12.44
N SER A 120 7.12 27.98 -12.32
CA SER A 120 7.21 26.91 -11.32
C SER A 120 7.11 27.41 -9.89
N ILE A 121 7.72 28.57 -9.58
CA ILE A 121 7.67 29.16 -8.25
C ILE A 121 6.24 29.56 -7.86
N ARG A 122 5.51 30.22 -8.77
CA ARG A 122 4.13 30.65 -8.48
C ARG A 122 3.17 29.46 -8.45
N PHE A 123 3.41 28.43 -9.28
CA PHE A 123 2.69 27.17 -9.19
C PHE A 123 2.83 26.54 -7.80
N LEU A 124 4.05 26.47 -7.25
CA LEU A 124 4.27 25.95 -5.89
C LEU A 124 3.56 26.80 -4.85
N GLN A 125 3.55 28.12 -4.99
CA GLN A 125 2.81 29.01 -4.09
C GLN A 125 1.30 28.75 -4.14
N GLU A 126 0.71 28.63 -5.33
CA GLU A 126 -0.72 28.26 -5.49
C GLU A 126 -1.02 26.89 -4.88
N TYR A 127 -0.16 25.89 -5.14
CA TYR A 127 -0.28 24.55 -4.58
C TYR A 127 -0.29 24.60 -3.05
N TYR A 128 0.72 25.23 -2.43
CA TYR A 128 0.80 25.31 -0.97
C TYR A 128 -0.36 26.10 -0.35
N ALA A 129 -0.82 27.17 -1.02
CA ALA A 129 -2.00 27.91 -0.57
C ALA A 129 -3.26 27.02 -0.56
N LYS A 130 -3.51 26.28 -1.64
CA LYS A 130 -4.66 25.36 -1.72
C LYS A 130 -4.60 24.26 -0.65
N ILE A 131 -3.44 23.62 -0.46
CA ILE A 131 -3.26 22.59 0.57
C ILE A 131 -3.44 23.16 1.98
N LEU A 132 -2.88 24.35 2.27
CA LEU A 132 -3.03 24.99 3.56
C LEU A 132 -4.49 25.31 3.87
N THR A 133 -5.20 25.93 2.92
CA THR A 133 -6.63 26.24 3.06
C THR A 133 -7.46 24.97 3.27
N PHE A 134 -7.17 23.90 2.51
CA PHE A 134 -7.83 22.61 2.68
C PHE A 134 -7.59 22.03 4.09
N ASN A 135 -6.35 22.04 4.58
CA ASN A 135 -6.03 21.52 5.91
C ASN A 135 -6.73 22.32 7.01
N LEU A 136 -6.76 23.64 6.92
CA LEU A 136 -7.48 24.50 7.87
C LEU A 136 -8.99 24.21 7.85
N ALA A 137 -9.60 24.11 6.67
CA ALA A 137 -11.01 23.76 6.55
C ALA A 137 -11.29 22.36 7.11
N SER A 138 -10.40 21.39 6.87
CA SER A 138 -10.54 20.02 7.37
C SER A 138 -10.51 19.96 8.89
N LEU A 139 -9.64 20.76 9.54
CA LEU A 139 -9.59 20.86 11.01
C LEU A 139 -10.90 21.40 11.58
N LEU A 140 -11.41 22.50 11.01
CA LEU A 140 -12.69 23.09 11.44
C LEU A 140 -13.87 22.13 11.25
N ILE A 141 -13.89 21.40 10.13
CA ILE A 141 -14.91 20.37 9.88
C ILE A 141 -14.81 19.24 10.89
N GLN A 142 -13.59 18.81 11.24
CA GLN A 142 -13.38 17.76 12.23
C GLN A 142 -13.88 18.18 13.61
N GLU A 143 -13.52 19.38 14.07
CA GLU A 143 -14.00 19.92 15.35
C GLU A 143 -15.53 20.00 15.39
N ALA A 144 -16.15 20.53 14.33
CA ALA A 144 -17.61 20.61 14.24
C ALA A 144 -18.28 19.23 14.22
N GLN A 145 -17.66 18.23 13.58
CA GLN A 145 -18.17 16.86 13.55
C GLN A 145 -18.08 16.20 14.93
N GLU A 146 -17.00 16.42 15.68
CA GLU A 146 -16.83 15.92 17.04
C GLU A 146 -17.91 16.51 17.98
N GLU A 147 -18.18 17.81 17.91
CA GLU A 147 -19.26 18.46 18.66
C GLU A 147 -20.64 17.87 18.30
N TYR A 148 -20.89 17.68 17.01
CA TYR A 148 -22.14 17.09 16.53
C TYR A 148 -22.33 15.66 17.06
N ASP A 149 -21.31 14.81 16.98
CA ASP A 149 -21.36 13.42 17.42
C ASP A 149 -21.63 13.32 18.93
N GLN A 150 -21.02 14.19 19.74
CA GLN A 150 -21.30 14.30 21.18
C GLN A 150 -22.76 14.72 21.43
N SER A 151 -23.29 15.67 20.66
CA SER A 151 -24.67 16.14 20.81
C SER A 151 -25.70 15.04 20.51
N ILE A 152 -25.39 14.12 19.58
CA ILE A 152 -26.24 12.97 19.25
C ILE A 152 -26.17 11.89 20.33
N GLN A 153 -24.98 11.64 20.90
CA GLN A 153 -24.83 10.69 22.01
C GLN A 153 -25.58 11.15 23.27
N ASN A 154 -25.51 12.44 23.61
CA ASN A 154 -26.20 13.00 24.77
C ASN A 154 -27.74 13.01 24.66
N LYS A 155 -28.30 12.80 23.46
CA LYS A 155 -29.74 12.71 23.21
C LYS A 155 -30.29 11.27 23.31
N LYS A 156 -29.42 10.25 23.42
CA LYS A 156 -29.80 8.85 23.64
C LYS A 156 -29.68 8.48 25.10
#